data_AF-A0AAX6E327-F1
#
_entry.id   AF-A0AAX6E327-F1
#
_cell.length_a   1.000
_cell.length_b   1.000
_cell.length_c   1.000
_cell.angle_alpha   90.00
_cell.angle_beta   90.00
_cell.angle_gamma   90.00
#
_symmetry.space_group_name_H-M   'P 1'
#
loop_
_entity.id
_entity.type
_entity.pdbx_description
1 polymer ?
#
loop_
_entity_poly.entity_id
_entity_poly.type
_entity_poly.pdbx_seq_one_letter_code
_entity_poly.pdbx_strand_id
1 'polypeptide(L)'
;MIDIIGVTKGKGYEGVVTRWGVTRLPRKTHRGLRKVACIGAWHPARVSFTVARAGQNGYHHRTEMNKKIYKLGKAGDESHTAVTEFDRTDKDITPMGGFPHYGVVKDDYILVKGCCVGPKKRVVTLRQSLLKQTSRLAMEEIKLKFIDTSSKFGHGRFQTTQEKAKFYGKLKA
;
A
#
# COMPACT_ATOMS: atom_id res chain seq x y z
N MET A 1 17.61 -1.03 -5.90
CA MET A 1 16.68 -1.16 -4.75
C MET A 1 16.70 0.13 -3.96
N ILE A 2 15.56 0.52 -3.39
CA ILE A 2 15.41 1.71 -2.56
C ILE A 2 14.76 1.35 -1.22
N ASP A 3 14.91 2.22 -0.24
CA ASP A 3 14.16 2.18 1.00
C ASP A 3 13.14 3.32 1.00
N ILE A 4 11.94 3.05 1.51
CA ILE A 4 10.88 4.04 1.65
C ILE A 4 10.77 4.41 3.12
N ILE A 5 10.90 5.69 3.40
CA ILE A 5 10.80 6.27 4.74
C ILE A 5 9.56 7.14 4.79
N GLY A 6 8.71 6.94 5.79
CA GLY A 6 7.51 7.74 5.94
C GLY A 6 6.71 7.41 7.19
N VAL A 7 5.51 7.98 7.25
CA VAL A 7 4.61 7.83 8.40
C VAL A 7 3.43 6.96 8.01
N THR A 8 3.11 5.94 8.80
CA THR A 8 2.00 5.00 8.52
C THR A 8 0.62 5.64 8.64
N LYS A 9 -0.39 5.08 7.98
CA LYS A 9 -1.79 5.55 8.11
C LYS A 9 -2.21 5.54 9.58
N GLY A 10 -2.73 6.67 10.07
CA GLY A 10 -3.27 6.78 11.42
C GLY A 10 -4.52 5.92 11.58
N LYS A 11 -4.61 5.19 12.70
CA LYS A 11 -5.78 4.40 13.08
C LYS A 11 -6.40 4.87 14.41
N GLY A 12 -5.78 5.86 15.06
CA GLY A 12 -6.25 6.42 16.33
C GLY A 12 -5.96 5.51 17.52
N TYR A 13 -6.82 5.61 18.54
CA TYR A 13 -6.72 4.79 19.74
C TYR A 13 -7.31 3.39 19.47
N GLU A 14 -6.46 2.37 19.56
CA GLU A 14 -6.83 0.99 19.25
C GLU A 14 -6.65 0.08 20.47
N GLY A 15 -7.45 -0.98 20.51
CA GLY A 15 -7.38 -2.01 21.54
C GLY A 15 -6.13 -2.90 21.42
N VAL A 16 -5.88 -3.72 22.44
CA VAL A 16 -4.70 -4.62 22.47
C VAL A 16 -4.68 -5.61 21.30
N VAL A 17 -5.84 -6.07 20.84
CA VAL A 17 -5.97 -7.07 19.76
C VAL A 17 -5.49 -6.49 18.43
N THR A 18 -5.94 -5.30 18.05
CA THR A 18 -5.59 -4.66 16.77
C THR A 18 -4.22 -3.99 16.80
N ARG A 19 -3.79 -3.49 17.96
CA ARG A 19 -2.48 -2.84 18.14
C ARG A 19 -1.32 -3.82 18.23
N TRP A 20 -1.50 -4.93 18.96
CA TRP A 20 -0.43 -5.90 19.26
C TRP A 20 -0.68 -7.31 18.72
N GLY A 21 -1.83 -7.59 18.12
CA GLY A 21 -2.13 -8.91 17.56
C GLY A 21 -2.42 -10.00 18.60
N VAL A 22 -2.74 -9.64 19.84
CA VAL A 22 -3.05 -10.64 20.88
C VAL A 22 -4.37 -11.36 20.60
N THR A 23 -4.46 -12.63 20.99
CA THR A 23 -5.70 -13.40 20.80
C THR A 23 -6.83 -12.86 21.68
N ARG A 24 -8.07 -13.05 21.21
CA ARG A 24 -9.28 -12.67 21.97
C ARG A 24 -9.57 -13.73 23.03
N LEU A 25 -10.15 -13.32 24.15
CA LEU A 25 -10.63 -14.26 25.17
C LEU A 25 -11.90 -15.00 24.70
N PRO A 26 -12.18 -16.19 25.28
CA PRO A 26 -13.36 -16.98 24.95
C PRO A 26 -14.67 -16.21 25.15
N ARG A 27 -15.69 -16.51 24.33
CA ARG A 27 -16.98 -15.79 24.30
C ARG A 27 -17.65 -15.62 25.68
N LYS A 28 -17.48 -16.58 26.59
CA LYS A 28 -18.10 -16.56 27.93
C LYS A 28 -17.32 -15.74 28.98
N THR A 29 -16.24 -15.04 28.60
CA THR A 29 -15.50 -14.20 29.55
C THR A 29 -16.33 -13.01 29.99
N HIS A 30 -16.52 -12.88 31.31
CA HIS A 30 -17.20 -11.74 31.92
C HIS A 30 -16.35 -10.45 31.81
N ARG A 31 -17.02 -9.33 31.57
CA ARG A 31 -16.41 -7.99 31.41
C ARG A 31 -15.35 -7.91 30.30
N GLY A 32 -15.68 -8.45 29.13
CA GLY A 32 -15.01 -8.13 27.87
C GLY A 32 -14.05 -9.18 27.32
N LEU A 33 -14.01 -9.27 25.99
CA LEU A 33 -13.30 -10.30 25.22
C LEU A 33 -11.98 -9.80 24.61
N ARG A 34 -11.87 -8.50 24.32
CA ARG A 34 -10.75 -7.89 23.59
C ARG A 34 -9.75 -7.25 24.56
N LYS A 35 -9.23 -8.05 25.48
CA LYS A 35 -8.28 -7.63 26.53
C LYS A 35 -7.20 -8.67 26.73
N VAL A 36 -6.07 -8.24 27.28
CA VAL A 36 -5.07 -9.16 27.87
C VAL A 36 -5.57 -9.55 29.25
N ALA A 37 -5.53 -10.84 29.58
CA ALA A 37 -6.07 -11.35 30.85
C ALA A 37 -5.17 -10.99 32.04
N CYS A 38 -3.92 -11.45 32.04
CA CYS A 38 -2.92 -11.15 33.07
C CYS A 38 -1.89 -10.14 32.54
N ILE A 39 -1.67 -9.04 33.26
CA ILE A 39 -0.77 -7.94 32.85
C ILE A 39 0.58 -7.95 33.60
N GLY A 40 0.82 -8.93 34.46
CA GLY A 40 2.04 -9.07 35.24
C GLY A 40 1.89 -10.08 36.38
N ALA A 41 3.02 -10.60 36.86
CA ALA A 41 3.06 -11.36 38.10
C ALA A 41 2.88 -10.44 39.32
N TRP A 42 2.77 -11.01 40.53
CA TRP A 42 2.71 -10.23 41.76
C TRP A 42 4.01 -9.44 42.00
N HIS A 43 5.15 -10.11 41.86
CA HIS A 43 6.47 -9.50 41.95
C HIS A 43 7.16 -9.67 40.58
N PRO A 44 7.62 -8.58 39.94
CA PRO A 44 7.69 -7.21 40.43
C PRO A 44 6.32 -6.49 40.43
N ALA A 45 6.08 -5.63 41.44
CA ALA A 45 4.83 -4.89 41.64
C ALA A 45 4.67 -3.69 40.69
N ARG A 46 4.89 -3.92 39.39
CA ARG A 46 4.76 -2.94 38.31
C ARG A 46 4.42 -3.64 37.00
N VAL A 47 3.70 -2.94 36.12
CA VAL A 47 3.43 -3.45 34.77
C VAL A 47 4.67 -3.24 33.90
N SER A 48 5.13 -4.28 33.21
CA SER A 48 6.25 -4.18 32.26
C SER A 48 5.85 -3.42 31.00
N PHE A 49 6.79 -2.66 30.43
CA PHE A 49 6.62 -1.99 29.15
C PHE A 49 6.43 -2.97 27.97
N THR A 50 6.88 -4.22 28.13
CA THR A 50 6.72 -5.29 27.14
C THR A 50 5.29 -5.82 27.07
N VAL A 51 4.45 -5.53 28.08
CA VAL A 51 3.07 -6.01 28.12
C VAL A 51 2.21 -5.23 27.13
N ALA A 52 1.48 -5.96 26.29
CA ALA A 52 0.58 -5.37 25.30
C ALA A 52 -0.54 -4.54 25.98
N ARG A 53 -0.60 -3.24 25.67
CA ARG A 53 -1.62 -2.30 26.15
C ARG A 53 -2.27 -1.54 25.00
N ALA A 54 -3.55 -1.20 25.16
CA ALA A 54 -4.26 -0.34 24.22
C ALA A 54 -3.59 1.04 24.11
N GLY A 55 -3.83 1.76 23.02
CA GLY A 55 -3.22 3.07 22.78
C GLY A 55 -3.16 3.41 21.30
N GLN A 56 -2.38 4.45 20.98
CA GLN A 56 -2.18 4.90 19.60
C GLN A 56 -1.68 3.77 18.70
N ASN A 57 -2.33 3.61 17.56
CA ASN A 57 -1.93 2.72 16.49
C ASN A 57 -1.92 3.46 15.14
N GLY A 58 -0.87 3.25 14.36
CA GLY A 58 -0.62 4.01 13.14
C GLY A 58 -0.15 5.44 13.42
N TYR A 59 0.16 6.17 12.35
CA TYR A 59 0.87 7.45 12.42
C TYR A 59 2.25 7.33 13.08
N HIS A 60 2.90 6.17 12.87
CA HIS A 60 4.26 5.93 13.34
C HIS A 60 5.26 6.09 12.20
N HIS A 61 6.43 6.65 12.48
CA HIS A 61 7.55 6.68 11.53
C HIS A 61 8.07 5.25 11.26
N ARG A 62 8.21 4.86 10.00
CA ARG A 62 8.66 3.54 9.58
C ARG A 62 9.54 3.64 8.33
N THR A 63 10.49 2.72 8.24
CA THR A 63 11.32 2.50 7.06
C THR A 63 11.00 1.13 6.49
N GLU A 64 10.45 1.09 5.28
CA GLU A 64 10.27 -0.13 4.51
C GLU A 64 11.46 -0.30 3.56
N MET A 65 12.34 -1.24 3.87
CA MET A 65 13.58 -1.46 3.14
C MET A 65 13.41 -2.34 1.91
N ASN A 66 14.40 -2.31 1.02
CA ASN A 66 14.55 -3.25 -0.10
C ASN A 66 13.33 -3.29 -1.03
N LYS A 67 12.83 -2.12 -1.40
CA LYS A 67 11.79 -1.94 -2.40
C LYS A 67 12.40 -1.87 -3.79
N LYS A 68 11.88 -2.67 -4.72
CA LYS A 68 12.33 -2.67 -6.12
C LYS A 68 11.52 -1.65 -6.91
N ILE A 69 12.21 -0.83 -7.70
CA ILE A 69 11.56 0.05 -8.66
C ILE A 69 11.32 -0.77 -9.92
N TYR A 70 10.10 -0.74 -10.43
CA TYR A 70 9.69 -1.46 -11.64
C TYR A 70 9.64 -0.56 -12.87
N LYS A 71 9.25 0.71 -12.69
CA LYS A 71 9.16 1.67 -13.78
C LYS A 71 9.27 3.09 -13.23
N LEU A 72 9.92 3.96 -14.00
CA LEU A 72 9.91 5.41 -13.84
C LEU A 72 9.13 5.96 -15.03
N GLY A 73 8.06 6.71 -14.77
CA GLY A 73 7.31 7.40 -15.80
C GLY A 73 7.57 8.90 -15.68
N LYS A 74 7.97 9.54 -16.77
CA LYS A 74 8.25 10.97 -16.83
C LYS A 74 7.18 11.69 -17.65
N ALA A 75 6.56 12.72 -17.08
CA ALA A 75 5.49 13.46 -17.72
C ALA A 75 5.94 14.04 -19.07
N GLY A 76 5.11 13.89 -20.09
CA GLY A 76 5.41 14.30 -21.47
C GLY A 76 6.24 13.31 -22.29
N ASP A 77 6.83 12.27 -21.66
CA ASP A 77 7.52 11.20 -22.37
C ASP A 77 6.58 9.98 -22.55
N GLU A 78 6.81 9.16 -23.58
CA GLU A 78 6.08 7.89 -23.78
C GLU A 78 6.14 6.97 -22.56
N SER A 79 7.22 7.09 -21.77
CA SER A 79 7.40 6.35 -20.51
C SER A 79 6.29 6.60 -19.48
N HIS A 80 5.59 7.74 -19.55
CA HIS A 80 4.46 8.05 -18.66
C HIS A 80 3.26 7.12 -18.90
N THR A 81 3.03 6.71 -20.14
CA THR A 81 1.90 5.83 -20.47
C THR A 81 2.05 4.46 -19.79
N ALA A 82 0.95 3.75 -19.60
CA ALA A 82 0.92 2.38 -19.10
C ALA A 82 1.05 1.32 -20.22
N VAL A 83 1.52 1.73 -21.41
CA VAL A 83 1.86 0.86 -22.53
C VAL A 83 3.12 0.05 -22.21
N THR A 84 3.18 -1.18 -22.71
CA THR A 84 4.37 -2.05 -22.62
C THR A 84 4.64 -2.72 -23.97
N GLU A 85 5.81 -3.33 -24.14
CA GLU A 85 6.16 -4.05 -25.38
C GLU A 85 5.15 -5.15 -25.74
N PHE A 86 4.56 -5.78 -24.72
CA PHE A 86 3.62 -6.90 -24.85
C PHE A 86 2.15 -6.46 -24.86
N ASP A 87 1.85 -5.24 -24.42
CA ASP A 87 0.51 -4.66 -24.39
C ASP A 87 0.55 -3.25 -24.98
N ARG A 88 0.16 -3.14 -26.25
CA ARG A 88 0.13 -1.90 -27.05
C ARG A 88 -1.15 -1.10 -26.88
N THR A 89 -1.99 -1.44 -25.91
CA THR A 89 -3.21 -0.68 -25.63
C THR A 89 -2.83 0.70 -25.11
N ASP A 90 -3.17 1.75 -25.86
CA ASP A 90 -2.91 3.14 -25.46
C ASP A 90 -3.73 3.50 -24.22
N LYS A 91 -3.04 3.62 -23.09
CA LYS A 91 -3.63 3.87 -21.77
C LYS A 91 -2.62 4.53 -20.86
N ASP A 92 -3.10 5.44 -20.02
CA ASP A 92 -2.29 6.12 -19.00
C ASP A 92 -2.19 5.29 -17.70
N ILE A 93 -1.22 5.58 -16.83
CA ILE A 93 -1.08 4.95 -15.51
C ILE A 93 -2.28 5.23 -14.60
N THR A 94 -2.99 6.33 -14.84
CA THR A 94 -4.20 6.67 -14.09
C THR A 94 -5.33 5.69 -14.47
N PRO A 95 -5.91 4.95 -13.50
CA PRO A 95 -6.98 4.02 -13.80
C PRO A 95 -8.25 4.75 -14.25
N MET A 96 -9.16 4.04 -14.90
CA MET A 96 -10.47 4.60 -15.29
C MET A 96 -11.20 5.19 -14.07
N GLY A 97 -11.55 6.48 -14.14
CA GLY A 97 -12.18 7.22 -13.03
C GLY A 97 -11.21 7.75 -11.96
N GLY A 98 -9.90 7.59 -12.15
CA GLY A 98 -8.86 8.09 -11.27
C GLY A 98 -8.60 7.21 -10.04
N PHE A 99 -7.50 7.49 -9.34
CA PHE A 99 -7.20 6.82 -8.08
C PHE A 99 -8.15 7.30 -6.97
N PRO A 100 -8.88 6.40 -6.28
CA PRO A 100 -9.86 6.81 -5.27
C PRO A 100 -9.23 7.65 -4.15
N HIS A 101 -9.83 8.80 -3.84
CA HIS A 101 -9.33 9.77 -2.86
C HIS A 101 -7.95 10.40 -3.18
N TYR A 102 -7.41 10.18 -4.39
CA TYR A 102 -6.20 10.85 -4.89
C TYR A 102 -6.54 11.73 -6.10
N GLY A 103 -7.01 11.12 -7.19
CA GLY A 103 -7.27 11.78 -8.46
C GLY A 103 -6.42 11.21 -9.59
N VAL A 104 -6.05 12.08 -10.53
CA VAL A 104 -5.26 11.76 -11.73
C VAL A 104 -3.77 12.01 -11.46
N VAL A 105 -2.90 11.15 -11.98
CA VAL A 105 -1.44 11.34 -11.92
C VAL A 105 -1.01 12.06 -13.19
N LYS A 106 -0.57 13.32 -13.08
CA LYS A 106 -0.13 14.14 -14.22
C LYS A 106 1.38 14.28 -14.32
N ASP A 107 2.05 14.25 -13.17
CA ASP A 107 3.50 14.42 -13.06
C ASP A 107 4.22 13.07 -13.14
N ASP A 108 5.54 13.12 -12.95
CA ASP A 108 6.41 11.97 -12.86
C ASP A 108 5.96 10.99 -11.78
N TYR A 109 6.15 9.70 -12.04
CA TYR A 109 5.77 8.65 -11.11
C TYR A 109 6.80 7.52 -11.05
N ILE A 110 6.69 6.73 -9.97
CA ILE A 110 7.51 5.55 -9.73
C ILE A 110 6.60 4.38 -9.39
N LEU A 111 6.73 3.26 -10.11
CA LEU A 111 6.13 1.99 -9.72
C LEU A 111 7.08 1.28 -8.78
N VAL A 112 6.64 1.08 -7.54
CA VAL A 112 7.39 0.37 -6.52
C VAL A 112 6.74 -0.98 -6.24
N LYS A 113 7.57 -2.02 -6.06
CA LYS A 113 7.12 -3.35 -5.67
C LYS A 113 6.39 -3.34 -4.32
N GLY A 114 5.13 -3.79 -4.33
CA GLY A 114 4.35 -4.07 -3.13
C GLY A 114 3.74 -2.83 -2.46
N CYS A 115 3.55 -2.88 -1.15
CA CYS A 115 2.98 -1.77 -0.38
C CYS A 115 3.97 -0.62 -0.15
N CYS A 116 3.43 0.53 0.24
CA CYS A 116 4.16 1.70 0.68
C CYS A 116 3.52 2.22 1.99
N VAL A 117 4.33 2.82 2.86
CA VAL A 117 3.86 3.40 4.12
C VAL A 117 2.96 4.61 3.88
N GLY A 118 1.91 4.71 4.69
CA GLY A 118 1.05 5.90 4.73
C GLY A 118 -0.22 5.79 3.88
N PRO A 119 -1.16 6.73 4.05
CA PRO A 119 -2.30 6.87 3.18
C PRO A 119 -1.91 7.59 1.87
N LYS A 120 -2.84 7.57 0.90
CA LYS A 120 -2.74 8.39 -0.32
C LYS A 120 -2.57 9.87 0.05
N LYS A 121 -1.92 10.65 -0.82
CA LYS A 121 -1.58 12.08 -0.64
C LYS A 121 -0.56 12.39 0.46
N ARG A 122 0.01 11.38 1.13
CA ARG A 122 1.07 11.60 2.11
C ARG A 122 2.44 11.62 1.43
N VAL A 123 3.27 12.58 1.82
CA VAL A 123 4.68 12.61 1.42
C VAL A 123 5.42 11.37 1.94
N VAL A 124 6.24 10.78 1.07
CA VAL A 124 7.14 9.68 1.39
C VAL A 124 8.53 10.03 0.88
N THR A 125 9.56 9.70 1.66
CA THR A 125 10.96 9.93 1.28
C THR A 125 11.53 8.63 0.73
N LEU A 126 12.10 8.70 -0.48
CA LEU A 126 12.79 7.57 -1.09
C LEU A 126 14.29 7.75 -0.86
N ARG A 127 14.95 6.72 -0.34
CA ARG A 127 16.39 6.70 -0.11
C ARG A 127 17.00 5.53 -0.88
N GLN A 128 18.21 5.69 -1.39
CA GLN A 128 18.98 4.53 -1.85
C GLN A 128 19.13 3.51 -0.71
N SER A 129 19.10 2.23 -1.04
CA SER A 129 19.24 1.20 0.00
C SER A 129 20.63 1.26 0.61
N LEU A 130 20.71 1.17 1.94
CA LEU A 130 21.99 1.17 2.65
C LEU A 130 22.77 -0.13 2.48
N LEU A 131 22.06 -1.22 2.16
CA LEU A 131 22.65 -2.52 1.97
C LEU A 131 23.08 -2.69 0.51
N LYS A 132 24.31 -3.16 0.32
CA LYS A 132 24.79 -3.58 -1.01
C LYS A 132 23.90 -4.70 -1.53
N GLN A 133 23.34 -4.49 -2.72
CA GLN A 133 22.39 -5.43 -3.31
C GLN A 133 23.15 -6.49 -4.09
N THR A 134 23.21 -7.71 -3.56
CA THR A 134 23.90 -8.86 -4.18
C THR A 134 22.96 -10.02 -4.50
N SER A 135 21.73 -9.99 -4.00
CA SER A 135 20.77 -11.08 -4.24
C SER A 135 20.28 -11.06 -5.69
N ARG A 136 20.05 -12.26 -6.25
CA ARG A 136 19.50 -12.42 -7.60
C ARG A 136 18.15 -11.70 -7.78
N LEU A 137 17.31 -11.71 -6.74
CA LEU A 137 16.02 -10.99 -6.73
C LEU A 137 16.19 -9.48 -6.87
N ALA A 138 17.25 -8.91 -6.28
CA ALA A 138 17.52 -7.49 -6.36
C ALA A 138 18.10 -7.10 -7.73
N MET A 139 18.94 -7.95 -8.32
CA MET A 139 19.63 -7.70 -9.59
C MET A 139 18.83 -8.07 -10.84
N GLU A 140 17.77 -8.87 -10.70
CA GLU A 140 16.89 -9.23 -11.81
C GLU A 140 16.35 -7.99 -12.52
N GLU A 141 16.46 -7.95 -13.85
CA GLU A 141 15.84 -6.91 -14.67
C GLU A 141 14.35 -7.20 -14.83
N ILE A 142 13.50 -6.20 -14.61
CA ILE A 142 12.05 -6.37 -14.67
C ILE A 142 11.53 -5.82 -15.99
N LYS A 143 11.01 -6.71 -16.83
CA LYS A 143 10.24 -6.34 -18.03
C LYS A 143 8.75 -6.45 -17.73
N LEU A 144 8.08 -5.31 -17.66
CA LEU A 144 6.63 -5.26 -17.45
C LEU A 144 5.91 -5.71 -18.71
N LYS A 145 4.95 -6.63 -18.56
CA LYS A 145 4.13 -7.15 -19.66
C LYS A 145 2.74 -6.52 -19.74
N PHE A 146 2.26 -6.01 -18.60
CA PHE A 146 0.92 -5.48 -18.48
C PHE A 146 0.84 -4.60 -17.23
N ILE A 147 0.10 -3.50 -17.33
CA ILE A 147 -0.26 -2.64 -16.22
C ILE A 147 -1.79 -2.57 -16.18
N ASP A 148 -2.37 -2.85 -15.02
CA ASP A 148 -3.82 -2.83 -14.82
C ASP A 148 -4.30 -1.41 -14.51
N THR A 149 -5.01 -0.81 -15.46
CA THR A 149 -5.59 0.54 -15.44
C THR A 149 -7.11 0.51 -15.28
N SER A 150 -7.66 -0.64 -14.91
CA SER A 150 -9.08 -0.78 -14.59
C SER A 150 -9.49 0.07 -13.38
N SER A 151 -10.77 0.49 -13.36
CA SER A 151 -11.33 1.28 -12.25
C SER A 151 -11.07 0.61 -10.89
N LYS A 152 -10.63 1.43 -9.93
CA LYS A 152 -10.47 1.03 -8.52
C LYS A 152 -11.65 1.44 -7.65
N PHE A 153 -12.68 2.05 -8.25
CA PHE A 153 -13.94 2.36 -7.61
C PHE A 153 -14.96 1.27 -7.99
N GLY A 154 -15.25 0.36 -7.05
CA GLY A 154 -16.01 -0.87 -7.33
C GLY A 154 -15.15 -1.94 -8.01
N HIS A 155 -15.75 -2.72 -8.91
CA HIS A 155 -15.07 -3.78 -9.66
C HIS A 155 -14.66 -3.30 -11.05
N GLY A 156 -13.35 -3.20 -11.29
CA GLY A 156 -12.80 -2.88 -12.60
C GLY A 156 -12.99 -4.04 -13.59
N ARG A 157 -13.64 -3.77 -14.73
CA ARG A 157 -13.87 -4.75 -15.81
C ARG A 157 -13.14 -4.43 -17.11
N PHE A 158 -12.90 -3.15 -17.37
CA PHE A 158 -12.29 -2.64 -18.59
C PHE A 158 -11.03 -1.88 -18.24
N GLN A 159 -10.03 -1.90 -19.14
CA GLN A 159 -8.77 -1.19 -19.00
C GLN A 159 -8.85 0.23 -19.56
N THR A 160 -9.68 0.44 -20.58
CA THR A 160 -9.87 1.74 -21.23
C THR A 160 -11.34 2.11 -21.41
N THR A 161 -11.60 3.41 -21.56
CA THR A 161 -12.94 3.92 -21.90
C THR A 161 -13.43 3.43 -23.27
N GLN A 162 -12.51 3.28 -24.22
CA GLN A 162 -12.80 2.76 -25.56
C GLN A 162 -13.26 1.30 -25.51
N GLU A 163 -12.59 0.45 -24.72
CA GLU A 163 -12.99 -0.94 -24.51
C GLU A 163 -14.40 -1.02 -23.91
N LYS A 164 -14.68 -0.21 -22.88
CA LYS A 164 -16.00 -0.11 -22.25
C LYS A 164 -17.08 0.33 -23.23
N ALA A 165 -16.81 1.36 -24.05
CA ALA A 165 -17.76 1.87 -25.04
C ALA A 165 -18.03 0.82 -26.14
N LYS A 166 -17.00 0.13 -26.62
CA LYS A 166 -17.13 -0.96 -27.59
C LYS A 166 -17.95 -2.12 -27.04
N PHE A 167 -17.78 -2.46 -25.76
CA PHE A 167 -18.52 -3.55 -25.12
C PHE A 167 -20.01 -3.25 -24.98
N TYR A 168 -20.37 -2.05 -24.51
CA TYR A 168 -21.78 -1.69 -24.29
C TYR A 168 -22.50 -1.19 -25.54
N GLY A 169 -21.78 -0.73 -26.56
CA GLY A 169 -22.36 -0.21 -27.80
C GLY A 169 -23.14 1.09 -27.58
N LYS A 170 -24.25 1.26 -28.31
CA LYS A 170 -25.08 2.47 -28.23
C LYS A 170 -25.92 2.43 -26.96
N LEU A 171 -25.73 3.42 -26.10
CA LEU A 171 -26.54 3.65 -24.90
C LEU A 171 -27.41 4.88 -25.08
N LYS A 172 -28.45 5.00 -24.26
CA LYS A 172 -29.20 6.25 -24.13
C LYS A 172 -28.30 7.30 -23.47
N ALA A 173 -28.24 8.49 -24.05
CA ALA A 173 -27.52 9.63 -23.48
C ALA A 173 -28.16 10.07 -22.15
#